data_AF-A0A348SCC2-F1
#
_entry.id   AF-A0A348SCC2-F1
#
_cell.length_a   1.000
_cell.length_b   1.000
_cell.length_c   1.000
_cell.angle_alpha   90.00
_cell.angle_beta   90.00
_cell.angle_gamma   90.00
#
_symmetry.space_group_name_H-M   'P 1'
#
loop_
_entity.id
_entity.type
_entity.pdbx_description
1 polymer ?
#
loop_
_entity_poly.entity_id
_entity_poly.type
_entity_poly.pdbx_seq_one_letter_code
_entity_poly.pdbx_strand_id
1 'polypeptide(L)'
;MDALRSLLEWIVSLLGPFVAPDWGALIQLLPIIILLVVAGFYAWVFFRFRRAGPRQIGMPILPTRSAPAGIHLPGPSLAPLLISVASAALFFSVALGGVALAVSAGAMLLALVAWGREAVREYDAIGAGDHGALAISAQSSRAASGPPAGVHLPPPSLLPFLVSLATGVLLFGAAIGLPFVLLGGLMTAFALIGWLLDSGREYRAVAEADSTGHLVNPTPKSAPRISLLLFSLLFVVVGGVQAGLIFTESESPAPSPGASGAPAESGAPTESGAPSAGPDDGITLITAMGIKFEQTLFELPADMASQLRFHNMDVGIPHNIAIHEGSADAIGPELWQGEIFNGDETVLYEVPAFPAGSYSFVCTVHPNMVGDVVVK
;
A
#
# COMPACT_ATOMS: atom_id res chain seq x y z
N MET A 1 -54.80 -16.93 -1.98
CA MET A 1 -53.79 -15.87 -1.79
C MET A 1 -52.63 -16.41 -0.95
N ASP A 2 -52.91 -17.05 0.19
CA ASP A 2 -51.87 -17.59 1.10
C ASP A 2 -50.99 -18.69 0.48
N ALA A 3 -51.57 -19.60 -0.29
CA ALA A 3 -50.81 -20.66 -0.98
C ALA A 3 -49.85 -20.14 -2.06
N LEU A 4 -50.17 -19.00 -2.69
CA LEU A 4 -49.28 -18.37 -3.66
C LEU A 4 -48.16 -17.62 -2.95
N ARG A 5 -48.47 -16.96 -1.81
CA ARG A 5 -47.49 -16.26 -0.98
C ARG A 5 -46.47 -17.23 -0.37
N SER A 6 -46.93 -18.36 0.16
CA SER A 6 -46.04 -19.38 0.73
C SER A 6 -45.15 -20.06 -0.32
N LEU A 7 -45.67 -20.29 -1.54
CA LEU A 7 -44.86 -20.76 -2.66
C LEU A 7 -43.76 -19.74 -3.03
N LEU A 8 -44.10 -18.45 -3.06
CA LEU A 8 -43.18 -17.38 -3.42
C LEU A 8 -42.10 -17.18 -2.34
N GLU A 9 -42.45 -17.22 -1.07
CA GLU A 9 -41.51 -17.19 0.07
C GLU A 9 -40.59 -18.42 0.08
N TRP A 10 -41.11 -19.60 -0.27
CA TRP A 10 -40.30 -20.80 -0.43
C TRP A 10 -39.31 -20.68 -1.60
N ILE A 11 -39.74 -20.13 -2.75
CA ILE A 11 -38.84 -19.90 -3.90
C ILE A 11 -37.77 -18.85 -3.55
N VAL A 12 -38.14 -17.75 -2.88
CA VAL A 12 -37.21 -16.69 -2.48
C VAL A 12 -36.23 -17.18 -1.42
N SER A 13 -36.65 -18.01 -0.47
CA SER A 13 -35.71 -18.61 0.50
C SER A 13 -34.76 -19.63 -0.14
N LEU A 14 -35.19 -20.33 -1.19
CA LEU A 14 -34.34 -21.25 -1.95
C LEU A 14 -33.33 -20.51 -2.84
N LEU A 15 -33.76 -19.45 -3.52
CA LEU A 15 -32.94 -18.69 -4.49
C LEU A 15 -32.18 -17.52 -3.86
N GLY A 16 -32.66 -16.98 -2.74
CA GLY A 16 -32.11 -15.82 -2.05
C GLY A 16 -30.61 -15.94 -1.78
N PRO A 17 -30.11 -17.05 -1.20
CA PRO A 17 -28.68 -17.26 -0.98
C PRO A 17 -27.83 -17.33 -2.25
N PHE A 18 -28.42 -17.67 -3.41
CA PHE A 18 -27.72 -17.73 -4.70
C PHE A 18 -27.73 -16.39 -5.43
N VAL A 19 -28.81 -15.62 -5.29
CA VAL A 19 -29.00 -14.31 -5.95
C VAL A 19 -28.34 -13.19 -5.14
N ALA A 20 -28.40 -13.28 -3.81
CA ALA A 20 -27.81 -12.36 -2.86
C ALA A 20 -27.12 -13.16 -1.74
N PRO A 21 -25.94 -13.77 -2.03
CA PRO A 21 -25.19 -14.44 -0.99
C PRO A 21 -24.80 -13.46 0.12
N ASP A 22 -24.61 -13.97 1.33
CA ASP A 22 -24.04 -13.19 2.42
C ASP A 22 -22.59 -12.84 2.08
N TRP A 23 -22.42 -11.65 1.51
CA TRP A 23 -21.12 -11.10 1.15
C TRP A 23 -20.23 -10.91 2.38
N GLY A 24 -20.80 -10.65 3.56
CA GLY A 24 -20.05 -10.54 4.81
C GLY A 24 -19.40 -11.86 5.20
N ALA A 25 -20.18 -12.95 5.20
CA ALA A 25 -19.66 -14.29 5.43
C ALA A 25 -18.61 -14.70 4.39
N LEU A 26 -18.83 -14.37 3.11
CA LEU A 26 -17.88 -14.68 2.03
C LEU A 26 -16.56 -13.90 2.18
N ILE A 27 -16.63 -12.62 2.54
CA ILE A 27 -15.46 -11.77 2.80
C ILE A 27 -14.66 -12.30 4.00
N GLN A 28 -15.32 -12.77 5.05
CA GLN A 28 -14.65 -13.37 6.22
C GLN A 28 -13.85 -14.65 5.86
N LEU A 29 -14.20 -15.33 4.76
CA LEU A 29 -13.45 -16.49 4.27
C LEU A 29 -12.21 -16.11 3.44
N LEU A 30 -12.09 -14.87 2.95
CA LEU A 30 -10.97 -14.45 2.09
C LEU A 30 -9.59 -14.73 2.71
N PRO A 31 -9.31 -14.42 3.99
CA PRO A 31 -8.00 -14.69 4.58
C PRO A 31 -7.64 -16.17 4.56
N ILE A 32 -8.62 -17.05 4.83
CA ILE A 32 -8.44 -18.50 4.82
C ILE A 32 -8.20 -18.99 3.40
N ILE A 33 -8.99 -18.53 2.43
CA ILE A 33 -8.83 -18.88 1.01
C ILE A 33 -7.44 -18.47 0.52
N ILE A 34 -7.00 -17.24 0.81
CA ILE A 34 -5.67 -16.75 0.44
C ILE A 34 -4.59 -17.62 1.09
N LEU A 35 -4.71 -17.92 2.38
CA LEU A 35 -3.75 -18.77 3.09
C LEU A 35 -3.67 -20.17 2.48
N LEU A 36 -4.81 -20.78 2.11
CA LEU A 36 -4.85 -22.08 1.45
C LEU A 36 -4.22 -22.04 0.05
N VAL A 37 -4.44 -20.97 -0.72
CA VAL A 37 -3.79 -20.77 -2.03
C VAL A 37 -2.28 -20.66 -1.87
N VAL A 38 -1.81 -19.86 -0.91
CA VAL A 38 -0.37 -19.67 -0.64
C VAL A 38 0.26 -20.98 -0.16
N ALA A 39 -0.35 -21.66 0.83
CA ALA A 39 0.12 -22.95 1.33
C ALA A 39 0.13 -24.02 0.24
N GLY A 40 -0.92 -24.07 -0.60
CA GLY A 40 -1.02 -24.97 -1.75
C GLY A 40 0.07 -24.71 -2.79
N PHE A 41 0.36 -23.43 -3.08
CA PHE A 41 1.47 -23.05 -3.96
C PHE A 41 2.82 -23.52 -3.40
N TYR A 42 3.11 -23.26 -2.12
CA TYR A 42 4.36 -23.73 -1.49
C TYR A 42 4.46 -25.25 -1.45
N ALA A 43 3.37 -25.94 -1.14
CA ALA A 43 3.32 -27.41 -1.21
C ALA A 43 3.61 -27.90 -2.63
N TRP A 44 2.99 -27.29 -3.65
CA TRP A 44 3.25 -27.61 -5.06
C TRP A 44 4.72 -27.38 -5.44
N VAL A 45 5.31 -26.24 -5.05
CA VAL A 45 6.74 -25.95 -5.26
C VAL A 45 7.60 -27.00 -4.58
N PHE A 46 7.33 -27.33 -3.32
CA PHE A 46 8.06 -28.35 -2.56
C PHE A 46 7.99 -29.73 -3.24
N PHE A 47 6.81 -30.19 -3.63
CA PHE A 47 6.65 -31.48 -4.31
C PHE A 47 7.28 -31.49 -5.70
N ARG A 48 7.22 -30.36 -6.43
CA ARG A 48 7.91 -30.21 -7.72
C ARG A 48 9.43 -30.26 -7.54
N PHE A 49 9.95 -29.62 -6.51
CA PHE A 49 11.38 -29.63 -6.19
C PHE A 49 11.88 -31.02 -5.78
N ARG A 50 11.06 -31.81 -5.07
CA ARG A 50 11.35 -33.22 -4.76
C ARG A 50 11.42 -34.13 -5.99
N ARG A 51 10.73 -33.76 -7.06
CA ARG A 51 10.72 -34.47 -8.35
C ARG A 51 11.66 -33.87 -9.38
N ALA A 52 12.31 -32.75 -9.07
CA ALA A 52 13.39 -32.24 -9.90
C ALA A 52 14.48 -33.32 -9.97
N GLY A 53 15.06 -33.52 -11.15
CA GLY A 53 16.04 -34.58 -11.40
C GLY A 53 17.22 -34.55 -10.43
N PRO A 54 18.08 -35.58 -10.45
CA PRO A 54 19.27 -35.62 -9.59
C PRO A 54 20.01 -34.29 -9.70
N ARG A 55 20.25 -33.65 -8.55
CA ARG A 55 20.99 -32.40 -8.50
C ARG A 55 22.32 -32.66 -9.21
N GLN A 56 22.70 -31.85 -10.18
CA GLN A 56 24.04 -31.86 -10.77
C GLN A 56 25.06 -31.30 -9.75
N ILE A 57 25.09 -31.88 -8.56
CA ILE A 57 26.09 -31.62 -7.53
C ILE A 57 27.24 -32.57 -7.80
N GLY A 58 28.44 -32.04 -7.95
CA GLY A 58 29.63 -32.83 -8.23
C GLY A 58 30.08 -32.83 -9.69
N MET A 59 29.55 -31.94 -10.54
CA MET A 59 30.34 -31.54 -11.71
C MET A 59 31.71 -31.03 -11.22
N PRO A 60 32.80 -31.32 -11.94
CA PRO A 60 34.10 -30.77 -11.60
C PRO A 60 33.91 -29.26 -11.43
N ILE A 61 34.41 -28.72 -10.31
CA ILE A 61 34.51 -27.26 -10.15
C ILE A 61 35.20 -26.80 -11.41
N LEU A 62 34.48 -26.06 -12.27
CA LEU A 62 35.09 -25.42 -13.42
C LEU A 62 36.29 -24.67 -12.84
N PRO A 63 37.51 -24.94 -13.33
CA PRO A 63 38.70 -24.31 -12.77
C PRO A 63 38.40 -22.83 -12.63
N THR A 64 38.67 -22.26 -11.44
CA THR A 64 38.43 -20.85 -11.14
C THR A 64 39.15 -20.04 -12.21
N ARG A 65 38.45 -19.75 -13.31
CA ARG A 65 38.96 -18.88 -14.34
C ARG A 65 38.88 -17.51 -13.70
N SER A 66 40.03 -16.92 -13.45
CA SER A 66 40.13 -15.47 -13.34
C SER A 66 39.24 -14.86 -14.42
N ALA A 67 38.38 -13.91 -14.03
CA ALA A 67 37.47 -13.27 -14.96
C ALA A 67 38.26 -12.84 -16.22
N PRO A 68 37.70 -13.01 -17.43
CA PRO A 68 38.38 -12.58 -18.65
C PRO A 68 38.87 -11.14 -18.53
N ALA A 69 39.99 -10.81 -19.19
CA ALA A 69 40.53 -9.45 -19.16
C ALA A 69 39.45 -8.42 -19.53
N GLY A 70 39.32 -7.37 -18.72
CA GLY A 70 38.28 -6.34 -18.87
C GLY A 70 36.95 -6.64 -18.18
N ILE A 71 36.78 -7.81 -17.54
CA ILE A 71 35.59 -8.14 -16.75
C ILE A 71 35.96 -8.13 -15.27
N HIS A 72 35.30 -7.25 -14.51
CA HIS A 72 35.38 -7.23 -13.05
C HIS A 72 34.08 -7.79 -12.48
N LEU A 73 34.18 -8.70 -11.51
CA LEU A 73 33.04 -9.11 -10.71
C LEU A 73 33.09 -8.29 -9.42
N PRO A 74 31.95 -7.70 -8.98
CA PRO A 74 31.90 -7.04 -7.69
C PRO A 74 32.26 -8.03 -6.58
N GLY A 75 32.94 -7.54 -5.55
CA GLY A 75 33.29 -8.31 -4.38
C GLY A 75 32.06 -8.70 -3.56
N PRO A 76 32.24 -9.58 -2.55
CA PRO A 76 31.16 -9.88 -1.62
C PRO A 76 30.78 -8.62 -0.82
N SER A 77 29.54 -8.15 -0.97
CA SER A 77 29.01 -6.99 -0.26
C SER A 77 27.86 -7.36 0.67
N LEU A 78 27.90 -6.85 1.90
CA LEU A 78 26.77 -6.90 2.85
C LEU A 78 25.81 -5.72 2.69
N ALA A 79 26.17 -4.71 1.89
CA ALA A 79 25.40 -3.48 1.77
C ALA A 79 23.94 -3.71 1.33
N PRO A 80 23.63 -4.56 0.32
CA PRO A 80 22.24 -4.79 -0.08
C PRO A 80 21.36 -5.33 1.06
N LEU A 81 21.92 -6.20 1.91
CA LEU A 81 21.22 -6.74 3.07
C LEU A 81 20.99 -5.64 4.12
N LEU A 82 22.03 -4.86 4.44
CA LEU A 82 21.94 -3.78 5.42
C LEU A 82 20.95 -2.69 4.98
N ILE A 83 20.97 -2.30 3.70
CA ILE A 83 20.02 -1.36 3.10
C ILE A 83 18.59 -1.92 3.19
N SER A 84 18.40 -3.22 2.91
CA SER A 84 17.06 -3.84 2.98
C SER A 84 16.52 -3.85 4.40
N VAL A 85 17.35 -4.24 5.38
CA VAL A 85 16.98 -4.24 6.81
C VAL A 85 16.71 -2.81 7.31
N ALA A 86 17.58 -1.86 6.96
CA ALA A 86 17.39 -0.46 7.32
C ALA A 86 16.14 0.14 6.66
N SER A 87 15.81 -0.26 5.41
CA SER A 87 14.59 0.17 4.72
C SER A 87 13.36 -0.35 5.47
N ALA A 88 13.34 -1.64 5.80
CA ALA A 88 12.23 -2.25 6.53
C ALA A 88 12.03 -1.58 7.91
N ALA A 89 13.12 -1.35 8.64
CA ALA A 89 13.08 -0.61 9.89
C ALA A 89 12.54 0.81 9.70
N LEU A 90 12.98 1.52 8.66
CA LEU A 90 12.53 2.88 8.34
C LEU A 90 11.02 2.91 8.06
N PHE A 91 10.53 2.03 7.19
CA PHE A 91 9.10 1.95 6.88
C PHE A 91 8.24 1.60 8.10
N PHE A 92 8.68 0.65 8.93
CA PHE A 92 7.99 0.30 10.16
C PHE A 92 7.98 1.48 11.16
N SER A 93 9.08 2.23 11.20
CA SER A 93 9.23 3.38 12.11
C SER A 93 8.37 4.58 11.72
N VAL A 94 7.90 4.69 10.47
CA VAL A 94 6.99 5.77 10.06
C VAL A 94 5.71 5.76 10.88
N ALA A 95 5.19 4.57 11.21
CA ALA A 95 3.99 4.44 12.05
C ALA A 95 4.24 4.75 13.53
N LEU A 96 5.49 4.61 14.00
CA LEU A 96 5.87 4.83 15.40
C LEU A 96 6.37 6.26 15.68
N GLY A 97 6.83 6.97 14.65
CA GLY A 97 7.36 8.32 14.74
C GLY A 97 8.60 8.47 15.64
N GLY A 98 8.89 9.73 16.00
CA GLY A 98 9.85 10.10 17.04
C GLY A 98 11.25 9.49 16.92
N VAL A 99 11.76 8.95 18.03
CA VAL A 99 13.13 8.40 18.15
C VAL A 99 13.32 7.18 17.25
N ALA A 100 12.29 6.33 17.07
CA ALA A 100 12.38 5.15 16.22
C ALA A 100 12.64 5.54 14.75
N LEU A 101 11.94 6.57 14.27
CA LEU A 101 12.15 7.11 12.93
C LEU A 101 13.56 7.71 12.77
N ALA A 102 14.04 8.46 13.76
CA ALA A 102 15.39 9.04 13.73
C ALA A 102 16.49 7.96 13.70
N VAL A 103 16.35 6.91 14.52
CA VAL A 103 17.31 5.80 14.59
C VAL A 103 17.35 5.01 13.28
N SER A 104 16.19 4.65 12.72
CA SER A 104 16.11 3.93 11.46
C SER A 104 16.61 4.76 10.26
N ALA A 105 16.33 6.06 10.24
CA ALA A 105 16.89 6.98 9.24
C ALA A 105 18.42 7.06 9.35
N GLY A 106 18.95 7.13 10.57
CA GLY A 106 20.40 7.06 10.82
C GLY A 106 21.02 5.75 10.32
N ALA A 107 20.37 4.61 10.61
CA ALA A 107 20.82 3.31 10.13
C ALA A 107 20.83 3.21 8.59
N MET A 108 19.81 3.77 7.94
CA MET A 108 19.74 3.86 6.47
C MET A 108 20.90 4.68 5.90
N LEU A 109 21.15 5.87 6.45
CA LEU A 109 22.26 6.71 6.02
C LEU A 109 23.61 6.00 6.16
N LEU A 110 23.85 5.34 7.30
CA LEU A 110 25.08 4.60 7.52
C LEU A 110 25.23 3.42 6.54
N ALA A 111 24.16 2.70 6.24
CA ALA A 111 24.17 1.62 5.25
C ALA A 111 24.53 2.14 3.85
N LEU A 112 23.94 3.27 3.43
CA LEU A 112 24.24 3.91 2.15
C LEU A 112 25.68 4.45 2.08
N VAL A 113 26.19 5.06 3.15
CA VAL A 113 27.58 5.52 3.22
C VAL A 113 28.56 4.34 3.17
N ALA A 114 28.27 3.26 3.89
CA ALA A 114 29.09 2.05 3.86
C ALA A 114 29.15 1.45 2.45
N TRP A 115 27.99 1.36 1.79
CA TRP A 115 27.89 0.92 0.40
C TRP A 115 28.67 1.81 -0.57
N GLY A 116 28.50 3.13 -0.47
CA GLY A 116 29.21 4.09 -1.32
C GLY A 116 30.73 3.99 -1.16
N ARG A 117 31.22 3.82 0.08
CA ARG A 117 32.65 3.59 0.35
C ARG A 117 33.16 2.27 -0.19
N GLU A 118 32.35 1.23 -0.20
CA GLU A 118 32.67 -0.04 -0.84
C GLU A 118 32.76 0.11 -2.36
N ALA A 119 31.74 0.70 -2.97
CA ALA A 119 31.69 0.94 -4.42
C ALA A 119 32.86 1.81 -4.92
N VAL A 120 33.25 2.86 -4.18
CA VAL A 120 34.43 3.68 -4.53
C VAL A 120 35.72 2.87 -4.42
N ARG A 121 35.88 2.04 -3.37
CA ARG A 121 37.05 1.18 -3.22
C ARG A 121 37.15 0.16 -4.36
N GLU A 122 36.02 -0.41 -4.78
CA GLU A 122 35.98 -1.31 -5.95
C GLU A 122 36.33 -0.56 -7.23
N TYR A 123 35.76 0.63 -7.44
CA TYR A 123 36.07 1.48 -8.59
C TYR A 123 37.56 1.81 -8.70
N ASP A 124 38.18 2.20 -7.58
CA ASP A 124 39.61 2.50 -7.50
C ASP A 124 40.46 1.25 -7.78
N ALA A 125 40.03 0.08 -7.28
CA ALA A 125 40.72 -1.21 -7.48
C ALA A 125 40.69 -1.70 -8.93
N ILE A 126 39.67 -1.32 -9.71
CA ILE A 126 39.58 -1.62 -11.16
C ILE A 126 40.59 -0.79 -11.96
N GLY A 127 41.22 0.23 -11.35
CA GLY A 127 42.20 1.10 -11.99
C GLY A 127 41.50 2.14 -12.86
N ALA A 128 41.08 3.24 -12.24
CA ALA A 128 40.34 4.35 -12.85
C ALA A 128 41.03 5.08 -14.05
N GLY A 129 42.15 4.57 -14.57
CA GLY A 129 42.94 5.14 -15.68
C GLY A 129 42.92 4.37 -17.00
N ASP A 130 42.45 3.12 -17.05
CA ASP A 130 42.34 2.37 -18.31
C ASP A 130 41.00 2.66 -19.00
N HIS A 131 40.87 3.89 -19.52
CA HIS A 131 39.66 4.42 -20.18
C HIS A 131 39.26 3.70 -21.49
N GLY A 132 39.84 2.54 -21.81
CA GLY A 132 39.50 1.75 -23.00
C GLY A 132 38.08 1.17 -22.98
N ALA A 133 37.47 1.00 -21.79
CA ALA A 133 36.13 0.41 -21.65
C ALA A 133 34.98 1.35 -22.10
N LEU A 134 35.21 2.68 -22.13
CA LEU A 134 34.23 3.68 -22.58
C LEU A 134 34.44 4.11 -24.04
N ALA A 135 35.42 3.53 -24.73
CA ALA A 135 35.50 3.66 -26.18
C ALA A 135 34.32 2.88 -26.77
N ILE A 136 33.21 3.58 -27.02
CA ILE A 136 32.07 3.07 -27.79
C ILE A 136 32.64 2.71 -29.15
N SER A 137 33.01 1.43 -29.31
CA SER A 137 33.49 0.88 -30.57
C SER A 137 32.37 1.07 -31.58
N ALA A 138 32.57 2.01 -32.51
CA ALA A 138 31.75 2.16 -33.70
C ALA A 138 31.82 0.91 -34.62
N GLN A 139 32.65 -0.09 -34.27
CA GLN A 139 32.68 -1.41 -34.89
C GLN A 139 31.83 -2.43 -34.10
N SER A 140 30.52 -2.27 -34.13
CA SER A 140 29.61 -3.40 -33.93
C SER A 140 29.42 -4.13 -35.26
N SER A 141 30.45 -4.82 -35.73
CA SER A 141 30.35 -5.69 -36.90
C SER A 141 29.68 -7.01 -36.53
N ARG A 142 28.40 -7.14 -36.92
CA ARG A 142 27.75 -8.35 -37.46
C ARG A 142 28.16 -9.72 -36.87
N ALA A 143 27.74 -9.98 -35.64
CA ALA A 143 27.15 -11.24 -35.15
C ALA A 143 26.88 -11.06 -33.66
N ALA A 144 25.71 -11.45 -33.16
CA ALA A 144 25.49 -11.49 -31.73
C ALA A 144 26.30 -12.65 -31.14
N SER A 145 27.59 -12.44 -30.83
CA SER A 145 28.33 -13.36 -29.97
C SER A 145 27.88 -13.08 -28.54
N GLY A 146 27.48 -14.13 -27.81
CA GLY A 146 27.19 -14.03 -26.39
C GLY A 146 28.39 -13.52 -25.59
N PRO A 147 28.21 -13.24 -24.29
CA PRO A 147 29.33 -12.91 -23.41
C PRO A 147 30.42 -14.00 -23.48
N PRO A 148 31.69 -13.67 -23.15
CA PRO A 148 32.78 -14.65 -23.17
C PRO A 148 32.41 -15.94 -22.42
N ALA A 149 32.93 -17.09 -22.88
CA ALA A 149 32.59 -18.37 -22.28
C ALA A 149 32.85 -18.40 -20.76
N GLY A 150 31.80 -18.70 -19.98
CA GLY A 150 31.83 -18.69 -18.51
C GLY A 150 31.39 -17.37 -17.87
N VAL A 151 31.01 -16.36 -18.65
CA VAL A 151 30.46 -15.10 -18.16
C VAL A 151 28.94 -15.08 -18.39
N HIS A 152 28.19 -14.88 -17.31
CA HIS A 152 26.74 -14.67 -17.37
C HIS A 152 26.44 -13.20 -17.03
N LEU A 153 26.11 -12.41 -18.05
CA LEU A 153 25.62 -11.05 -17.87
C LEU A 153 24.17 -11.01 -18.34
N PRO A 154 23.18 -10.81 -17.45
CA PRO A 154 21.80 -10.68 -17.88
C PRO A 154 21.67 -9.45 -18.79
N PRO A 155 20.77 -9.48 -19.79
CA PRO A 155 20.47 -8.29 -20.58
C PRO A 155 19.98 -7.16 -19.67
N PRO A 156 20.28 -5.89 -20.01
CA PRO A 156 19.80 -4.76 -19.20
C PRO A 156 18.28 -4.74 -19.17
N SER A 157 17.70 -4.58 -17.97
CA SER A 157 16.25 -4.52 -17.75
C SER A 157 15.88 -3.34 -16.85
N LEU A 158 14.89 -2.55 -17.29
CA LEU A 158 14.32 -1.46 -16.49
C LEU A 158 13.24 -1.94 -15.52
N LEU A 159 12.75 -3.18 -15.69
CA LEU A 159 11.59 -3.69 -14.95
C LEU A 159 11.80 -3.75 -13.44
N PRO A 160 12.97 -4.14 -12.88
CA PRO A 160 13.21 -4.08 -11.44
C PRO A 160 13.05 -2.67 -10.87
N PHE A 161 13.56 -1.66 -11.58
CA PHE A 161 13.41 -0.26 -11.19
C PHE A 161 11.93 0.17 -11.21
N LEU A 162 11.19 -0.26 -12.24
CA LEU A 162 9.76 0.03 -12.33
C LEU A 162 8.94 -0.66 -11.23
N VAL A 163 9.33 -1.85 -10.80
CA VAL A 163 8.71 -2.50 -9.62
C VAL A 163 8.92 -1.63 -8.39
N SER A 164 10.15 -1.19 -8.11
CA SER A 164 10.45 -0.32 -6.96
C SER A 164 9.68 0.99 -7.01
N LEU A 165 9.64 1.66 -8.17
CA LEU A 165 8.90 2.91 -8.35
C LEU A 165 7.39 2.70 -8.16
N ALA A 166 6.83 1.63 -8.76
CA ALA A 166 5.41 1.31 -8.65
C ALA A 166 5.00 0.96 -7.22
N THR A 167 5.81 0.18 -6.51
CA THR A 167 5.60 -0.10 -5.09
C THR A 167 5.69 1.18 -4.26
N GLY A 168 6.59 2.11 -4.61
CA GLY A 168 6.62 3.45 -4.00
C GLY A 168 5.31 4.21 -4.16
N VAL A 169 4.74 4.22 -5.37
CA VAL A 169 3.42 4.84 -5.64
C VAL A 169 2.29 4.13 -4.86
N LEU A 170 2.33 2.80 -4.77
CA LEU A 170 1.36 2.01 -4.01
C LEU A 170 1.38 2.36 -2.52
N LEU A 171 2.57 2.41 -1.92
CA LEU A 171 2.75 2.76 -0.50
C LEU A 171 2.42 4.22 -0.23
N PHE A 172 2.77 5.12 -1.14
CA PHE A 172 2.34 6.52 -1.10
C PHE A 172 0.81 6.63 -1.12
N GLY A 173 0.15 5.84 -1.96
CA GLY A 173 -1.30 5.78 -1.99
C GLY A 173 -1.93 5.32 -0.69
N ALA A 174 -1.28 4.44 0.07
CA ALA A 174 -1.80 4.02 1.37
C ALA A 174 -1.94 5.19 2.37
N ALA A 175 -1.11 6.24 2.22
CA ALA A 175 -1.18 7.45 3.04
C ALA A 175 -2.13 8.53 2.47
N ILE A 176 -2.32 8.58 1.15
CA ILE A 176 -3.00 9.69 0.46
C ILE A 176 -4.41 9.33 -0.02
N GLY A 177 -4.69 8.06 -0.29
CA GLY A 177 -6.02 7.59 -0.63
C GLY A 177 -6.06 6.45 -1.65
N LEU A 178 -7.21 5.79 -1.70
CA LEU A 178 -7.48 4.63 -2.54
C LEU A 178 -7.11 4.79 -4.03
N PRO A 179 -7.30 5.94 -4.70
CA PRO A 179 -6.94 6.09 -6.11
C PRO A 179 -5.46 5.82 -6.40
N PHE A 180 -4.57 6.32 -5.55
CA PHE A 180 -3.12 6.08 -5.68
C PHE A 180 -2.75 4.64 -5.30
N VAL A 181 -3.46 4.02 -4.35
CA VAL A 181 -3.28 2.58 -4.05
C VAL A 181 -3.59 1.74 -5.28
N LEU A 182 -4.74 1.99 -5.93
CA LEU A 182 -5.15 1.25 -7.13
C LEU A 182 -4.17 1.48 -8.30
N LEU A 183 -3.75 2.74 -8.51
CA LEU A 183 -2.76 3.08 -9.53
C LEU A 183 -1.43 2.36 -9.29
N GLY A 184 -0.88 2.49 -8.07
CA GLY A 184 0.37 1.82 -7.69
C GLY A 184 0.27 0.30 -7.83
N GLY A 185 -0.85 -0.30 -7.40
CA GLY A 185 -1.11 -1.73 -7.51
C GLY A 185 -1.11 -2.21 -8.96
N LEU A 186 -1.77 -1.47 -9.85
CA LEU A 186 -1.77 -1.76 -11.30
C LEU A 186 -0.36 -1.64 -11.89
N MET A 187 0.38 -0.59 -11.55
CA MET A 187 1.76 -0.39 -11.99
C MET A 187 2.67 -1.53 -11.50
N THR A 188 2.53 -1.97 -10.24
CA THR A 188 3.33 -3.05 -9.66
C THR A 188 3.01 -4.38 -10.34
N ALA A 189 1.73 -4.69 -10.55
CA ALA A 189 1.32 -5.90 -11.26
C ALA A 189 1.87 -5.93 -12.69
N PHE A 190 1.76 -4.82 -13.42
CA PHE A 190 2.33 -4.69 -14.76
C PHE A 190 3.85 -4.93 -14.77
N ALA A 191 4.58 -4.28 -13.87
CA ALA A 191 6.04 -4.40 -13.78
C ALA A 191 6.47 -5.84 -13.41
N LEU A 192 5.79 -6.48 -12.45
CA LEU A 192 6.06 -7.86 -12.04
C LEU A 192 5.76 -8.87 -13.14
N ILE A 193 4.63 -8.74 -13.84
CA ILE A 193 4.29 -9.61 -14.99
C ILE A 193 5.34 -9.44 -16.09
N GLY A 194 5.69 -8.19 -16.41
CA GLY A 194 6.74 -7.88 -17.38
C GLY A 194 8.06 -8.55 -17.00
N TRP A 195 8.45 -8.43 -15.73
CA TRP A 195 9.70 -8.99 -15.21
C TRP A 195 9.68 -10.52 -15.25
N LEU A 196 8.59 -11.16 -14.82
CA LEU A 196 8.42 -12.61 -14.88
C LEU A 196 8.52 -13.15 -16.32
N LEU A 197 7.90 -12.46 -17.28
CA LEU A 197 7.98 -12.85 -18.69
C LEU A 197 9.40 -12.69 -19.26
N ASP A 198 10.15 -11.68 -18.82
CA ASP A 198 11.52 -11.45 -19.27
C ASP A 198 12.50 -12.44 -18.64
N SER A 199 12.43 -12.64 -17.32
CA SER A 199 13.18 -13.68 -16.61
C SER A 199 12.87 -15.08 -17.15
N GLY A 200 11.64 -15.34 -17.58
CA GLY A 200 11.30 -16.60 -18.25
C GLY A 200 12.00 -16.79 -19.60
N ARG A 201 12.31 -15.71 -20.34
CA ARG A 201 13.10 -15.78 -21.59
C ARG A 201 14.57 -16.06 -21.28
N GLU A 202 15.13 -15.38 -20.29
CA GLU A 202 16.50 -15.61 -19.83
C GLU A 202 16.68 -17.04 -19.32
N TYR A 203 15.74 -17.53 -18.50
CA TYR A 203 15.76 -18.91 -18.01
C TYR A 203 15.80 -19.94 -19.14
N ARG A 204 15.02 -19.73 -20.22
CA ARG A 204 15.05 -20.61 -21.39
C ARG A 204 16.38 -20.54 -22.14
N ALA A 205 16.99 -19.35 -22.24
CA ALA A 205 18.30 -19.18 -22.87
C ALA A 205 19.40 -19.89 -22.06
N VAL A 206 19.34 -19.85 -20.74
CA VAL A 206 20.24 -20.60 -19.85
C VAL A 206 20.04 -22.10 -20.03
N ALA A 207 18.79 -22.57 -20.07
CA ALA A 207 18.51 -23.98 -20.30
C ALA A 207 18.98 -24.47 -21.69
N GLU A 208 18.93 -23.62 -22.72
CA GLU A 208 19.52 -23.90 -24.03
C GLU A 208 21.06 -23.93 -23.94
N ALA A 209 21.66 -23.01 -23.20
CA ALA A 209 23.10 -22.94 -22.96
C ALA A 209 23.66 -24.21 -22.30
N ASP A 210 22.88 -24.87 -21.43
CA ASP A 210 23.28 -26.16 -20.83
C ASP A 210 23.52 -27.24 -21.90
N SER A 211 22.82 -27.15 -23.03
CA SER A 211 22.98 -28.10 -24.16
C SER A 211 24.01 -27.65 -25.19
N THR A 212 24.18 -26.35 -25.41
CA THR A 212 25.07 -25.78 -26.44
C THR A 212 26.46 -25.43 -25.91
N GLY A 213 26.62 -25.36 -24.58
CA GLY A 213 27.85 -24.94 -23.90
C GLY A 213 28.13 -23.44 -23.97
N HIS A 214 27.23 -22.63 -24.56
CA HIS A 214 27.40 -21.20 -24.72
C HIS A 214 26.07 -20.46 -24.55
N LEU A 215 26.03 -19.53 -23.59
CA LEU A 215 24.86 -18.68 -23.39
C LEU A 215 24.81 -17.57 -24.42
N VAL A 216 23.74 -17.58 -25.22
CA VAL A 216 23.36 -16.46 -26.08
C VAL A 216 22.22 -15.72 -25.39
N ASN A 217 22.49 -14.51 -24.93
CA ASN A 217 21.46 -13.70 -24.27
C ASN A 217 20.33 -13.37 -25.24
N PRO A 218 19.06 -13.42 -24.79
CA PRO A 218 17.95 -12.99 -25.61
C PRO A 218 18.08 -11.48 -25.90
N THR A 219 17.60 -11.05 -27.05
CA THR A 219 17.58 -9.63 -27.40
C THR A 219 16.84 -8.83 -26.32
N PRO A 220 17.45 -7.74 -25.79
CA PRO A 220 16.82 -6.89 -24.79
C PRO A 220 15.49 -6.35 -25.32
N LYS A 221 14.46 -6.35 -24.47
CA LYS A 221 13.21 -5.69 -24.82
C LYS A 221 13.41 -4.18 -24.79
N SER A 222 12.74 -3.48 -25.70
CA SER A 222 12.63 -2.03 -25.61
C SER A 222 11.90 -1.63 -24.32
N ALA A 223 12.25 -0.46 -23.79
CA ALA A 223 11.54 0.12 -22.66
C ALA A 223 10.03 0.25 -23.00
N PRO A 224 9.12 -0.02 -22.05
CA PRO A 224 7.67 0.07 -22.27
C PRO A 224 7.21 1.53 -22.29
N ARG A 225 7.67 2.32 -23.27
CA ARG A 225 7.51 3.78 -23.35
C ARG A 225 6.06 4.22 -23.28
N ILE A 226 5.17 3.53 -24.00
CA ILE A 226 3.74 3.85 -24.02
C ILE A 226 3.14 3.68 -22.62
N SER A 227 3.43 2.57 -21.95
CA SER A 227 2.96 2.32 -20.58
C SER A 227 3.51 3.34 -19.60
N LEU A 228 4.79 3.71 -19.73
CA LEU A 228 5.40 4.75 -18.88
C LEU A 228 4.71 6.10 -19.06
N LEU A 229 4.45 6.50 -20.31
CA LEU A 229 3.72 7.73 -20.61
C LEU A 229 2.30 7.69 -20.04
N LEU A 230 1.58 6.58 -20.24
CA LEU A 230 0.22 6.41 -19.74
C LEU A 230 0.17 6.46 -18.21
N PHE A 231 1.04 5.73 -17.51
CA PHE A 231 1.06 5.74 -16.05
C PHE A 231 1.52 7.09 -15.49
N SER A 232 2.44 7.79 -16.15
CA SER A 232 2.84 9.14 -15.76
C SER A 232 1.68 10.13 -15.91
N LEU A 233 0.95 10.05 -17.03
CA LEU A 233 -0.24 10.88 -17.25
C LEU A 233 -1.31 10.56 -16.21
N LEU A 234 -1.57 9.28 -15.95
CA LEU A 234 -2.55 8.85 -14.96
C LEU A 234 -2.18 9.30 -13.55
N PHE A 235 -0.89 9.25 -13.18
CA PHE A 235 -0.40 9.78 -11.90
C PHE A 235 -0.68 11.27 -11.76
N VAL A 236 -0.37 12.07 -12.80
CA VAL A 236 -0.63 13.51 -12.81
C VAL A 236 -2.11 13.81 -12.76
N VAL A 237 -2.94 13.06 -13.51
CA VAL A 237 -4.40 13.22 -13.50
C VAL A 237 -4.95 12.89 -12.12
N VAL A 238 -4.63 11.72 -11.56
CA VAL A 238 -5.10 11.32 -10.22
C VAL A 238 -4.69 12.34 -9.16
N GLY A 239 -3.42 12.77 -9.16
CA GLY A 239 -2.94 13.78 -8.23
C GLY A 239 -3.60 15.14 -8.41
N GLY A 240 -3.78 15.59 -9.65
CA GLY A 240 -4.42 16.87 -9.93
C GLY A 240 -5.92 16.86 -9.67
N VAL A 241 -6.62 15.73 -9.83
CA VAL A 241 -8.02 15.59 -9.40
C VAL A 241 -8.11 15.64 -7.88
N GLN A 242 -7.26 14.89 -7.18
CA GLN A 242 -7.27 14.84 -5.72
C GLN A 242 -6.86 16.18 -5.07
N ALA A 243 -6.04 16.96 -5.76
CA ALA A 243 -5.65 18.31 -5.35
C ALA A 243 -6.63 19.42 -5.82
N GLY A 244 -7.73 19.07 -6.50
CA GLY A 244 -8.70 20.05 -7.02
C GLY A 244 -8.19 20.92 -8.18
N LEU A 245 -7.12 20.51 -8.87
CA LEU A 245 -6.45 21.27 -9.94
C LEU A 245 -6.94 20.96 -11.36
N ILE A 246 -7.55 19.80 -11.59
CA ILE A 246 -7.91 19.32 -12.95
C ILE A 246 -9.43 19.33 -13.19
N PHE A 247 -10.24 19.30 -12.12
CA PHE A 247 -11.68 19.52 -12.19
C PHE A 247 -12.08 20.52 -11.10
N THR A 248 -12.23 21.79 -11.48
CA THR A 248 -12.99 22.76 -10.70
C THR A 248 -14.40 22.80 -11.28
N GLU A 249 -15.25 21.87 -10.88
CA GLU A 249 -16.69 22.04 -11.06
C GLU A 249 -17.25 22.57 -9.74
N SER A 250 -17.99 23.67 -9.84
CA SER A 250 -18.69 24.36 -8.76
C SER A 250 -19.43 23.41 -7.80
N GLU A 251 -19.47 23.82 -6.53
CA GLU A 251 -20.44 23.43 -5.50
C GLU A 251 -21.77 22.83 -6.05
N SER A 252 -21.89 21.49 -6.08
CA SER A 252 -23.17 20.74 -6.06
C SER A 252 -22.94 19.23 -6.03
N PRO A 253 -23.89 18.45 -5.50
CA PRO A 253 -23.62 17.47 -4.45
C PRO A 253 -23.05 16.15 -4.95
N ALA A 254 -22.44 15.47 -3.98
CA ALA A 254 -21.83 14.15 -4.09
C ALA A 254 -22.72 13.11 -4.79
N PRO A 255 -22.12 12.16 -5.54
CA PRO A 255 -22.84 11.00 -6.02
C PRO A 255 -23.21 10.11 -4.83
N SER A 256 -24.52 9.89 -4.62
CA SER A 256 -25.01 8.81 -3.78
C SER A 256 -24.41 7.47 -4.23
N PRO A 257 -23.97 6.59 -3.31
CA PRO A 257 -23.86 5.18 -3.61
C PRO A 257 -25.25 4.66 -3.96
N GLY A 258 -25.44 4.24 -5.21
CA GLY A 258 -26.65 3.58 -5.67
C GLY A 258 -26.92 2.34 -4.83
N ALA A 259 -27.89 2.44 -3.94
CA ALA A 259 -28.58 1.31 -3.35
C ALA A 259 -29.37 0.59 -4.46
N SER A 260 -29.05 -0.69 -4.68
CA SER A 260 -30.01 -1.61 -5.29
C SER A 260 -30.95 -2.06 -4.17
N GLY A 261 -32.19 -1.56 -4.20
CA GLY A 261 -33.22 -1.89 -3.22
C GLY A 261 -34.05 -3.11 -3.61
N ALA A 262 -34.44 -3.89 -2.61
CA ALA A 262 -35.72 -4.60 -2.49
C ALA A 262 -35.95 -4.96 -0.98
N PRO A 263 -37.19 -5.14 -0.50
CA PRO A 263 -37.73 -4.31 0.58
C PRO A 263 -38.12 -5.05 1.87
N ALA A 264 -38.47 -4.23 2.89
CA ALA A 264 -39.15 -4.54 4.16
C ALA A 264 -38.28 -5.30 5.19
N GLU A 265 -38.36 -5.06 6.49
CA GLU A 265 -39.58 -4.84 7.27
C GLU A 265 -39.25 -4.18 8.62
N SER A 266 -40.23 -3.45 9.14
CA SER A 266 -40.27 -2.81 10.45
C SER A 266 -39.85 -3.76 11.60
N GLY A 267 -38.90 -3.31 12.42
CA GLY A 267 -38.53 -3.92 13.70
C GLY A 267 -37.98 -2.85 14.65
N ALA A 268 -38.55 -2.82 15.86
CA ALA A 268 -38.34 -1.94 17.01
C ALA A 268 -36.88 -1.56 17.36
N PRO A 269 -36.65 -0.49 18.16
CA PRO A 269 -35.35 0.14 18.31
C PRO A 269 -34.38 -0.74 19.11
N THR A 270 -33.21 -0.99 18.54
CA THR A 270 -32.10 -1.63 19.25
C THR A 270 -31.28 -0.58 19.97
N GLU A 271 -31.02 -0.85 21.24
CA GLU A 271 -30.35 0.01 22.22
C GLU A 271 -28.99 0.54 21.73
N SER A 272 -28.78 1.82 22.04
CA SER A 272 -27.51 2.54 21.98
C SER A 272 -26.39 1.72 22.65
N GLY A 273 -25.34 1.42 21.89
CA GLY A 273 -24.14 0.79 22.43
C GLY A 273 -23.50 1.69 23.50
N ALA A 274 -23.37 1.15 24.71
CA ALA A 274 -22.76 1.84 25.84
C ALA A 274 -21.34 2.35 25.52
N PRO A 275 -20.97 3.57 25.95
CA PRO A 275 -19.62 4.09 25.76
C PRO A 275 -18.60 3.31 26.61
N SER A 276 -17.41 3.10 26.03
CA SER A 276 -16.25 2.56 26.72
C SER A 276 -15.88 3.46 27.91
N ALA A 277 -15.66 2.84 29.07
CA ALA A 277 -15.66 3.49 30.37
C ALA A 277 -14.53 4.50 30.58
N GLY A 278 -14.87 5.79 30.50
CA GLY A 278 -14.23 6.85 31.28
C GLY A 278 -14.79 6.91 32.71
N PRO A 279 -14.33 7.85 33.56
CA PRO A 279 -14.95 8.11 34.86
C PRO A 279 -16.47 8.30 34.70
N ASP A 280 -17.29 7.67 35.55
CA ASP A 280 -18.75 7.82 35.58
C ASP A 280 -19.13 9.16 36.25
N ASP A 281 -18.56 10.25 35.75
CA ASP A 281 -18.77 11.61 36.22
C ASP A 281 -19.85 12.37 35.42
N GLY A 282 -20.56 11.65 34.54
CA GLY A 282 -21.62 12.21 33.71
C GLY A 282 -21.13 13.13 32.59
N ILE A 283 -19.82 13.24 32.37
CA ILE A 283 -19.25 14.04 31.28
C ILE A 283 -19.20 13.20 30.00
N THR A 284 -19.73 13.74 28.91
CA THR A 284 -19.66 13.10 27.59
C THR A 284 -18.19 12.88 27.20
N LEU A 285 -17.81 11.63 26.93
CA LEU A 285 -16.48 11.24 26.46
C LEU A 285 -16.53 10.92 24.96
N ILE A 286 -15.65 11.58 24.20
CA ILE A 286 -15.37 11.25 22.80
C ILE A 286 -13.92 10.83 22.67
N THR A 287 -13.68 9.68 22.05
CA THR A 287 -12.36 9.10 21.87
C THR A 287 -11.99 9.07 20.39
N ALA A 288 -10.77 9.49 20.06
CA ALA A 288 -10.14 9.25 18.77
C ALA A 288 -9.13 8.09 18.87
N MET A 289 -9.30 7.08 18.00
CA MET A 289 -8.37 5.96 17.88
C MET A 289 -8.41 5.39 16.45
N GLY A 290 -7.24 5.19 15.86
CA GLY A 290 -7.07 4.72 14.48
C GLY A 290 -7.53 5.73 13.43
N ILE A 291 -7.35 7.03 13.65
CA ILE A 291 -7.82 8.12 12.75
C ILE A 291 -9.34 8.01 12.54
N LYS A 292 -10.06 7.76 13.64
CA LYS A 292 -11.52 7.65 13.68
C LYS A 292 -12.04 8.07 15.06
N PHE A 293 -13.20 8.71 15.12
CA PHE A 293 -13.94 8.79 16.37
C PHE A 293 -14.55 7.41 16.68
N GLU A 294 -14.39 6.94 17.92
CA GLU A 294 -15.05 5.73 18.38
C GLU A 294 -16.57 5.92 18.41
N GLN A 295 -17.01 7.09 18.90
CA GLN A 295 -18.41 7.48 18.93
C GLN A 295 -18.79 8.09 17.57
N THR A 296 -19.94 7.70 17.04
CA THR A 296 -20.50 8.29 15.82
C THR A 296 -21.66 9.24 16.09
N LEU A 297 -22.14 9.26 17.34
CA LEU A 297 -23.24 10.11 17.81
C LEU A 297 -23.00 10.45 19.29
N PHE A 298 -23.23 11.69 19.68
CA PHE A 298 -23.44 12.06 21.07
C PHE A 298 -24.55 13.10 21.23
N GLU A 299 -25.01 13.28 22.47
CA GLU A 299 -26.09 14.20 22.80
C GLU A 299 -25.59 15.32 23.71
N LEU A 300 -26.11 16.53 23.52
CA LEU A 300 -25.91 17.66 24.42
C LEU A 300 -27.27 18.25 24.82
N PRO A 301 -27.40 18.83 26.03
CA PRO A 301 -28.58 19.59 26.40
C PRO A 301 -28.73 20.86 25.55
N ALA A 302 -29.96 21.15 25.12
CA ALA A 302 -30.29 22.39 24.44
C ALA A 302 -30.15 23.61 25.35
N ASP A 303 -29.73 24.73 24.75
CA ASP A 303 -29.67 26.06 25.36
C ASP A 303 -28.82 26.14 26.65
N MET A 304 -27.88 25.21 26.84
CA MET A 304 -26.99 25.14 28.00
C MET A 304 -25.56 24.75 27.62
N ALA A 305 -24.56 25.41 28.20
CA ALA A 305 -23.16 25.03 28.05
C ALA A 305 -22.89 23.66 28.68
N SER A 306 -22.04 22.86 28.05
CA SER A 306 -21.80 21.46 28.43
C SER A 306 -20.31 21.15 28.54
N GLN A 307 -19.95 20.21 29.42
CA GLN A 307 -18.59 19.69 29.45
C GLN A 307 -18.45 18.52 28.46
N LEU A 308 -17.34 18.52 27.72
CA LEU A 308 -16.99 17.48 26.76
C LEU A 308 -15.56 17.04 27.01
N ARG A 309 -15.36 15.75 27.28
CA ARG A 309 -14.03 15.15 27.40
C ARG A 309 -13.64 14.56 26.04
N PHE A 310 -12.53 15.03 25.49
CA PHE A 310 -11.98 14.47 24.25
C PHE A 310 -10.65 13.75 24.55
N HIS A 311 -10.59 12.46 24.28
CA HIS A 311 -9.40 11.62 24.46
C HIS A 311 -8.81 11.25 23.11
N ASN A 312 -7.59 11.67 22.85
CA ASN A 312 -6.83 11.27 21.68
C ASN A 312 -5.89 10.12 22.05
N MET A 313 -6.21 8.90 21.64
CA MET A 313 -5.39 7.69 21.88
C MET A 313 -4.34 7.45 20.79
N ASP A 314 -4.38 8.20 19.68
CA ASP A 314 -3.45 8.04 18.58
C ASP A 314 -2.12 8.75 18.90
N VAL A 315 -1.17 7.98 19.45
CA VAL A 315 0.14 8.46 19.89
C VAL A 315 0.85 9.23 18.76
N GLY A 316 1.12 10.52 19.00
CA GLY A 316 1.83 11.38 18.06
C GLY A 316 1.04 11.83 16.84
N ILE A 317 -0.26 11.51 16.75
CA ILE A 317 -1.15 11.95 15.68
C ILE A 317 -2.04 13.09 16.21
N PRO A 318 -2.07 14.26 15.54
CA PRO A 318 -2.85 15.39 15.99
C PRO A 318 -4.34 15.21 15.68
N HIS A 319 -5.17 15.37 16.71
CA HIS A 319 -6.63 15.37 16.58
C HIS A 319 -7.25 16.55 17.33
N ASN A 320 -8.46 16.90 16.92
CA ASN A 320 -9.36 17.77 17.65
C ASN A 320 -10.80 17.31 17.46
N ILE A 321 -11.71 18.02 18.10
CA ILE A 321 -13.14 17.95 17.86
C ILE A 321 -13.66 19.36 17.59
N ALA A 322 -14.37 19.53 16.47
CA ALA A 322 -15.03 20.76 16.08
C ALA A 322 -16.50 20.47 15.81
N ILE A 323 -17.41 21.35 16.21
CA ILE A 323 -18.85 21.23 15.98
C ILE A 323 -19.24 22.16 14.84
N HIS A 324 -20.03 21.64 13.90
CA HIS A 324 -20.50 22.32 12.69
C HIS A 324 -22.03 22.26 12.58
N GLU A 325 -22.62 23.18 11.81
CA GLU A 325 -24.01 23.06 11.39
C GLU A 325 -24.23 21.78 10.55
N GLY A 326 -25.47 21.28 10.54
CA GLY A 326 -25.88 20.17 9.66
C GLY A 326 -25.78 18.80 10.32
N SER A 327 -25.34 17.80 9.56
CA SER A 327 -25.21 16.40 10.02
C SER A 327 -23.97 15.77 9.45
N ALA A 328 -23.63 14.55 9.88
CA ALA A 328 -22.47 13.83 9.39
C ALA A 328 -22.42 13.70 7.84
N ASP A 329 -23.58 13.71 7.19
CA ASP A 329 -23.72 13.62 5.72
C ASP A 329 -23.71 14.99 5.01
N ALA A 330 -23.81 16.09 5.75
CA ALA A 330 -23.90 17.45 5.21
C ALA A 330 -23.30 18.46 6.20
N ILE A 331 -21.97 18.60 6.18
CA ILE A 331 -21.22 19.48 7.08
C ILE A 331 -21.34 20.94 6.64
N GLY A 332 -21.92 21.77 7.50
CA GLY A 332 -22.04 23.21 7.32
C GLY A 332 -20.88 24.00 7.95
N PRO A 333 -21.07 25.31 8.13
CA PRO A 333 -20.10 26.19 8.79
C PRO A 333 -19.70 25.69 10.19
N GLU A 334 -18.44 25.94 10.55
CA GLU A 334 -17.91 25.65 11.89
C GLU A 334 -18.56 26.60 12.92
N LEU A 335 -18.99 26.04 14.04
CA LEU A 335 -19.61 26.76 15.14
C LEU A 335 -18.71 26.84 16.37
N TRP A 336 -17.90 25.81 16.59
CA TRP A 336 -16.99 25.71 17.72
C TRP A 336 -15.84 24.74 17.41
N GLN A 337 -14.65 25.03 17.93
CA GLN A 337 -13.46 24.21 17.71
C GLN A 337 -12.67 24.04 19.02
N GLY A 338 -12.36 22.79 19.37
CA GLY A 338 -11.39 22.44 20.39
C GLY A 338 -9.94 22.53 19.89
N GLU A 339 -8.99 22.55 20.82
CA GLU A 339 -7.55 22.55 20.52
C GLU A 339 -7.14 21.31 19.71
N ILE A 340 -6.19 21.51 18.79
CA ILE A 340 -5.51 20.43 18.05
C ILE A 340 -4.28 20.02 18.84
N PHE A 341 -4.24 18.77 19.31
CA PHE A 341 -3.14 18.24 20.11
C PHE A 341 -2.80 16.80 19.69
N ASN A 342 -1.55 16.40 19.91
CA ASN A 342 -1.07 15.05 19.64
C ASN A 342 -1.46 14.11 20.79
N GLY A 343 -1.89 12.88 20.49
CA GLY A 343 -2.10 11.84 21.51
C GLY A 343 -0.77 11.35 22.10
N ASP A 344 -0.73 10.60 23.20
CA ASP A 344 -1.82 10.06 24.03
C ASP A 344 -2.21 11.05 25.15
N GLU A 345 -3.27 11.83 24.92
CA GLU A 345 -3.65 12.93 25.81
C GLU A 345 -5.19 13.09 25.87
N THR A 346 -5.68 13.74 26.92
CA THR A 346 -7.11 14.04 27.12
C THR A 346 -7.28 15.51 27.47
N VAL A 347 -8.22 16.17 26.80
CA VAL A 347 -8.59 17.56 27.06
C VAL A 347 -10.06 17.63 27.45
N LEU A 348 -10.36 18.47 28.45
CA LEU A 348 -11.72 18.76 28.88
C LEU A 348 -12.11 20.14 28.34
N TYR A 349 -13.22 20.19 27.61
CA TYR A 349 -13.74 21.40 27.00
C TYR A 349 -15.03 21.86 27.68
N GLU A 350 -15.22 23.18 27.72
CA GLU A 350 -16.54 23.78 27.86
C GLU A 350 -17.07 24.11 26.47
N VAL A 351 -18.09 23.36 26.05
CA VAL A 351 -18.81 23.57 24.81
C VAL A 351 -19.92 24.60 25.06
N PRO A 352 -20.02 25.67 24.25
CA PRO A 352 -21.06 26.69 24.43
C PRO A 352 -22.46 26.12 24.23
N ALA A 353 -23.46 26.86 24.70
CA ALA A 353 -24.86 26.51 24.50
C ALA A 353 -25.25 26.54 23.02
N PHE A 354 -25.94 25.49 22.57
CA PHE A 354 -26.51 25.39 21.23
C PHE A 354 -28.04 25.27 21.30
N PRO A 355 -28.80 25.87 20.36
CA PRO A 355 -30.22 25.60 20.22
C PRO A 355 -30.50 24.11 19.97
N ALA A 356 -31.70 23.65 20.34
CA ALA A 356 -32.14 22.31 20.00
C ALA A 356 -32.08 22.07 18.48
N GLY A 357 -31.46 20.97 18.05
CA GLY A 357 -31.20 20.72 16.64
C GLY A 357 -30.23 19.57 16.38
N SER A 358 -29.96 19.35 15.09
CA SER A 358 -28.94 18.41 14.62
C SER A 358 -27.72 19.19 14.16
N TYR A 359 -26.56 18.70 14.59
CA TYR A 359 -25.24 19.23 14.28
C TYR A 359 -24.32 18.08 13.90
N SER A 360 -23.13 18.41 13.41
CA SER A 360 -22.08 17.44 13.16
C SER A 360 -20.84 17.77 13.99
N PHE A 361 -20.01 16.76 14.25
CA PHE A 361 -18.69 16.96 14.80
C PHE A 361 -17.62 16.34 13.91
N VAL A 362 -16.50 17.07 13.74
CA VAL A 362 -15.46 16.78 12.76
C VAL A 362 -14.07 16.94 13.39
N CYS A 363 -13.11 16.11 12.99
CA CYS A 363 -11.70 16.40 13.22
C CYS A 363 -11.18 17.29 12.09
N THR A 364 -10.80 18.54 12.39
CA THR A 364 -10.31 19.51 11.39
C THR A 364 -9.09 18.98 10.63
N VAL A 365 -8.21 18.23 11.31
CA VAL A 365 -7.00 17.63 10.72
C VAL A 365 -7.33 16.44 9.79
N HIS A 366 -8.42 15.72 10.06
CA HIS A 366 -8.78 14.49 9.37
C HIS A 366 -10.26 14.57 8.94
N PRO A 367 -10.55 15.17 7.76
CA PRO A 367 -11.91 15.49 7.33
C PRO A 367 -12.87 14.28 7.20
N ASN A 368 -12.35 13.05 7.21
CA ASN A 368 -13.15 11.82 7.17
C ASN A 368 -13.60 11.34 8.57
N MET A 369 -13.11 11.97 9.65
CA MET A 369 -13.56 11.71 11.01
C MET A 369 -14.75 12.60 11.31
N VAL A 370 -15.94 12.04 11.19
CA VAL A 370 -17.21 12.76 11.31
C VAL A 370 -18.20 11.94 12.12
N GLY A 371 -19.02 12.60 12.92
CA GLY A 371 -20.21 12.03 13.54
C GLY A 371 -21.30 13.07 13.74
N ASP A 372 -22.42 12.64 14.30
CA ASP A 372 -23.59 13.47 14.58
C ASP A 372 -23.61 13.97 16.03
N VAL A 373 -24.13 15.17 16.24
CA VAL A 373 -24.49 15.69 17.57
C VAL A 373 -25.97 16.02 17.57
N VAL A 374 -26.70 15.48 18.54
CA VAL A 374 -28.10 15.84 18.78
C VAL A 374 -28.18 16.74 19.99
N VAL A 375 -28.66 17.96 19.80
CA VAL A 375 -28.88 18.92 20.88
C VAL A 375 -30.37 18.93 21.22
N LYS A 376 -30.74 18.60 22.46
CA LYS A 376 -32.15 18.42 22.86
C LYS A 376 -32.50 18.83 24.29
#